data_AF-A0AB36ZSU2-F1
#
_entry.id   AF-A0AB36ZSU2-F1
#
_cell.length_a   1.000
_cell.length_b   1.000
_cell.length_c   1.000
_cell.angle_alpha   90.00
_cell.angle_beta   90.00
_cell.angle_gamma   90.00
#
_symmetry.space_group_name_H-M   'P 1'
#
loop_
_entity.id
_entity.type
_entity.pdbx_description
1 polymer ?
#
loop_
_entity_poly.entity_id
_entity_poly.type
_entity_poly.pdbx_seq_one_letter_code
_entity_poly.pdbx_strand_id
1 'polypeptide(L)'
;MSIIKAKSFLHEYKIRAKDKDINSLSGRQGRADLTYFINMNIFNSLNIKENETILDIGCGDLTFFKIIEKNFNNCTLEGVLPTSEEIEKVNKEIKFKEYKNKTQISKAFSFKLPFCDNKFDKVVINGVLLLLNKEEVDNTLNEISRVSKNNATIYIGELPFVDEFKDKSYGNSIIKWLFYGLKNRGFRYFFNSLKTVFISLFSKNQMILGVKEHYFINKEDFIKKAKKYDLVLKECFFNKQIDVNKNIINSSTRYDYIFKIEKKRLI
;
A
#
# COMPACT_ATOMS: atom_id res chain seq x y z
N MET A 1 -18.00 -20.69 -7.30
CA MET A 1 -17.05 -20.88 -6.18
C MET A 1 -16.66 -19.52 -5.63
N SER A 2 -16.89 -19.28 -4.34
CA SER A 2 -16.80 -17.97 -3.69
C SER A 2 -15.56 -17.79 -2.79
N ILE A 3 -14.72 -18.83 -2.65
CA ILE A 3 -13.43 -18.72 -1.97
C ILE A 3 -12.33 -18.92 -3.00
N ILE A 4 -11.50 -17.89 -3.18
CA ILE A 4 -10.45 -17.87 -4.19
C ILE A 4 -9.10 -17.86 -3.47
N LYS A 5 -8.23 -18.80 -3.83
CA LYS A 5 -6.84 -18.82 -3.38
C LYS A 5 -6.01 -18.01 -4.35
N ALA A 6 -5.45 -16.89 -3.88
CA ALA A 6 -4.53 -16.11 -4.68
C ALA A 6 -3.26 -16.92 -4.93
N LYS A 7 -2.71 -16.81 -6.15
CA LYS A 7 -1.47 -17.50 -6.55
C LYS A 7 -0.25 -16.58 -6.40
N SER A 8 -0.50 -15.28 -6.37
CA SER A 8 0.47 -14.19 -6.24
C SER A 8 -0.29 -12.94 -5.81
N PHE A 9 0.42 -11.92 -5.36
CA PHE A 9 -0.19 -10.61 -5.07
C PHE A 9 -0.86 -10.01 -6.30
N LEU A 10 -0.26 -10.14 -7.50
CA LEU A 10 -0.89 -9.71 -8.75
C LEU A 10 -2.22 -10.43 -9.01
N HIS A 11 -2.29 -11.75 -8.77
CA HIS A 11 -3.54 -12.48 -8.91
C HIS A 11 -4.59 -11.98 -7.90
N GLU A 12 -4.19 -11.71 -6.66
CA GLU A 12 -5.06 -11.14 -5.64
C GLU A 12 -5.65 -9.79 -6.06
N TYR A 13 -4.83 -8.85 -6.51
CA TYR A 13 -5.29 -7.52 -6.91
C TYR A 13 -6.16 -7.53 -8.18
N LYS A 14 -5.90 -8.44 -9.14
CA LYS A 14 -6.83 -8.68 -10.27
C LYS A 14 -8.21 -9.13 -9.82
N ILE A 15 -8.30 -9.93 -8.75
CA ILE A 15 -9.58 -10.37 -8.20
C ILE A 15 -10.26 -9.20 -7.49
N ARG A 16 -9.53 -8.45 -6.66
CA ARG A 16 -10.04 -7.26 -5.95
C ARG A 16 -10.57 -6.20 -6.92
N ALA A 17 -9.90 -6.00 -8.05
CA ALA A 17 -10.34 -5.09 -9.10
C ALA A 17 -11.72 -5.44 -9.70
N LYS A 18 -12.21 -6.67 -9.56
CA LYS A 18 -13.55 -7.08 -10.02
C LYS A 18 -14.67 -6.76 -9.03
N ASP A 19 -14.32 -6.39 -7.78
CA ASP A 19 -15.32 -5.97 -6.79
C ASP A 19 -16.02 -4.69 -7.28
N LYS A 20 -17.28 -4.48 -6.87
CA LYS A 20 -18.00 -3.23 -7.17
C LYS A 20 -17.47 -2.06 -6.37
N ASP A 21 -17.05 -2.29 -5.12
CA ASP A 21 -16.51 -1.26 -4.25
C ASP A 21 -15.04 -0.99 -4.61
N ILE A 22 -14.68 0.26 -4.87
CA ILE A 22 -13.30 0.67 -5.14
C ILE A 22 -12.38 0.47 -3.94
N ASN A 23 -12.90 0.58 -2.73
CA ASN A 23 -12.11 0.41 -1.51
C ASN A 23 -11.47 -0.99 -1.39
N SER A 24 -11.97 -1.97 -2.15
CA SER A 24 -11.33 -3.30 -2.28
C SER A 24 -9.87 -3.22 -2.75
N LEU A 25 -9.50 -2.20 -3.52
CA LEU A 25 -8.14 -1.95 -4.01
C LEU A 25 -7.18 -1.44 -2.93
N SER A 26 -7.68 -0.99 -1.77
CA SER A 26 -6.82 -0.62 -0.63
C SER A 26 -6.17 -1.81 0.07
N GLY A 27 -6.59 -3.04 -0.24
CA GLY A 27 -6.22 -4.25 0.51
C GLY A 27 -6.89 -4.38 1.88
N ARG A 28 -7.55 -3.33 2.39
CA ARG A 28 -8.18 -3.26 3.73
C ARG A 28 -9.69 -3.44 3.66
N GLN A 29 -10.14 -4.49 2.97
CA GLN A 29 -11.57 -4.76 2.66
C GLN A 29 -12.51 -4.43 3.84
N GLY A 30 -13.47 -3.53 3.60
CA GLY A 30 -14.46 -3.11 4.61
C GLY A 30 -13.96 -2.13 5.68
N ARG A 31 -12.73 -1.62 5.56
CA ARG A 31 -12.11 -0.65 6.49
C ARG A 31 -11.66 0.63 5.77
N ALA A 32 -12.57 1.25 5.02
CA ALA A 32 -12.32 2.54 4.37
C ALA A 32 -11.97 3.65 5.38
N ASP A 33 -12.47 3.55 6.62
CA ASP A 33 -12.09 4.39 7.75
C ASP A 33 -10.59 4.30 8.06
N LEU A 34 -10.05 3.09 8.11
CA LEU A 34 -8.62 2.85 8.35
C LEU A 34 -7.78 3.32 7.17
N THR A 35 -8.21 3.04 5.94
CA THR A 35 -7.55 3.54 4.73
C THR A 35 -7.48 5.06 4.73
N TYR A 36 -8.57 5.75 5.07
CA TYR A 36 -8.59 7.20 5.17
C TYR A 36 -7.67 7.73 6.27
N PHE A 37 -7.72 7.13 7.46
CA PHE A 37 -6.85 7.51 8.59
C PHE A 37 -5.36 7.40 8.22
N ILE A 38 -4.96 6.29 7.62
CA ILE A 38 -3.57 6.07 7.19
C ILE A 38 -3.17 7.12 6.16
N ASN A 39 -3.97 7.33 5.12
CA ASN A 39 -3.64 8.30 4.08
C ASN A 39 -3.64 9.75 4.57
N MET A 40 -4.45 10.09 5.58
CA MET A 40 -4.37 11.39 6.25
C MET A 40 -3.05 11.56 7.01
N ASN A 41 -2.55 10.51 7.67
CA ASN A 41 -1.23 10.57 8.31
C ASN A 41 -0.11 10.77 7.28
N ILE A 42 -0.19 10.06 6.14
CA ILE A 42 0.74 10.26 5.02
C ILE A 42 0.70 11.70 4.54
N PHE A 43 -0.50 12.22 4.25
CA PHE A 43 -0.71 13.59 3.80
C PHE A 43 -0.09 14.62 4.76
N ASN A 44 -0.37 14.49 6.06
CA ASN A 44 0.16 15.40 7.09
C ASN A 44 1.69 15.33 7.20
N SER A 45 2.29 14.18 6.93
CA SER A 45 3.75 13.98 7.03
C SER A 45 4.54 14.56 5.85
N LEU A 46 3.90 14.76 4.70
CA LEU A 46 4.59 15.12 3.46
C LEU A 46 4.78 16.62 3.28
N ASN A 47 4.04 17.46 4.01
CA ASN A 47 4.02 18.92 3.84
C ASN A 47 3.90 19.30 2.35
N ILE A 48 2.81 18.85 1.73
CA ILE A 48 2.51 19.08 0.31
C ILE A 48 2.23 20.57 0.09
N LYS A 49 2.64 21.08 -1.06
CA LYS A 49 2.40 22.46 -1.49
C LYS A 49 1.71 22.49 -2.84
N GLU A 50 1.02 23.61 -3.11
CA GLU A 50 0.42 23.87 -4.41
C GLU A 50 1.48 23.83 -5.52
N ASN A 51 1.10 23.37 -6.72
CA ASN A 51 1.98 23.21 -7.88
C ASN A 51 3.05 22.10 -7.77
N GLU A 52 3.01 21.25 -6.75
CA GLU A 52 3.91 20.08 -6.66
C GLU A 52 3.44 18.92 -7.56
N THR A 53 4.41 18.14 -8.04
CA THR A 53 4.17 16.89 -8.76
C THR A 53 4.38 15.70 -7.84
N ILE A 54 3.33 14.88 -7.68
CA ILE A 54 3.23 13.85 -6.64
C ILE A 54 3.01 12.48 -7.29
N LEU A 55 3.84 11.51 -6.92
CA LEU A 55 3.69 10.11 -7.32
C LEU A 55 3.15 9.27 -6.16
N ASP A 56 2.12 8.47 -6.42
CA ASP A 56 1.65 7.41 -5.52
C ASP A 56 1.83 6.03 -6.17
N ILE A 57 2.84 5.29 -5.70
CA ILE A 57 3.18 3.95 -6.18
C ILE A 57 2.25 2.95 -5.48
N GLY A 58 1.37 2.32 -6.26
CA GLY A 58 0.32 1.46 -5.73
C GLY A 58 -0.87 2.26 -5.19
N CYS A 59 -1.35 3.26 -5.95
CA CYS A 59 -2.35 4.24 -5.52
C CYS A 59 -3.75 3.69 -5.15
N GLY A 60 -3.96 2.38 -5.27
CA GLY A 60 -5.13 1.65 -4.79
C GLY A 60 -6.47 2.26 -5.21
N ASP A 61 -7.24 2.71 -4.21
CA ASP A 61 -8.59 3.25 -4.37
C ASP A 61 -8.65 4.79 -4.49
N LEU A 62 -7.48 5.41 -4.71
CA LEU A 62 -7.27 6.86 -4.81
C LEU A 62 -7.54 7.64 -3.53
N THR A 63 -7.63 7.00 -2.36
CA THR A 63 -7.90 7.72 -1.11
C THR A 63 -6.90 8.85 -0.86
N PHE A 64 -5.61 8.63 -1.15
CA PHE A 64 -4.59 9.67 -1.03
C PHE A 64 -4.83 10.86 -1.96
N PHE A 65 -5.12 10.61 -3.25
CA PHE A 65 -5.43 11.68 -4.21
C PHE A 65 -6.69 12.43 -3.82
N LYS A 66 -7.74 11.74 -3.36
CA LYS A 66 -8.97 12.37 -2.86
C LYS A 66 -8.72 13.29 -1.66
N ILE A 67 -7.71 13.02 -0.85
CA ILE A 67 -7.30 13.92 0.23
C ILE A 67 -6.60 15.15 -0.34
N ILE A 68 -5.70 14.99 -1.30
CA ILE A 68 -5.01 16.11 -1.95
C ILE A 68 -6.00 17.03 -2.69
N GLU A 69 -6.94 16.47 -3.44
CA GLU A 69 -8.03 17.19 -4.14
C GLU A 69 -8.86 18.11 -3.24
N LYS A 70 -9.00 17.76 -1.95
CA LYS A 70 -9.76 18.58 -1.00
C LYS A 70 -8.97 19.78 -0.51
N ASN A 71 -7.64 19.75 -0.62
CA ASN A 71 -6.75 20.74 -0.02
C ASN A 71 -6.02 21.60 -1.07
N PHE A 72 -5.89 21.11 -2.31
CA PHE A 72 -5.12 21.75 -3.37
C PHE A 72 -5.86 21.63 -4.70
N ASN A 73 -5.67 22.61 -5.59
CA ASN A 73 -6.37 22.67 -6.88
C ASN A 73 -5.43 22.68 -8.10
N ASN A 74 -4.11 22.78 -7.91
CA ASN A 74 -3.13 22.90 -8.98
C ASN A 74 -1.90 22.01 -8.79
N CYS A 75 -2.04 20.86 -8.13
CA CYS A 75 -1.03 19.81 -8.12
C CYS A 75 -1.08 18.94 -9.39
N THR A 76 -0.03 18.17 -9.65
CA THR A 76 -0.06 17.07 -10.62
C THR A 76 0.04 15.75 -9.86
N LEU A 77 -0.99 14.90 -10.00
CA LEU A 77 -1.12 13.63 -9.28
C LEU A 77 -0.93 12.48 -10.27
N GLU A 78 0.10 11.67 -10.06
CA GLU A 78 0.37 10.49 -10.89
C GLU A 78 0.41 9.22 -10.06
N GLY A 79 -0.37 8.22 -10.47
CA GLY A 79 -0.43 6.93 -9.80
C GLY A 79 0.09 5.81 -10.69
N VAL A 80 0.62 4.75 -10.10
CA VAL A 80 0.93 3.50 -10.83
C VAL A 80 0.26 2.29 -10.21
N LEU A 81 -0.31 1.44 -11.06
CA LEU A 81 -0.88 0.14 -10.71
C LEU A 81 -0.42 -0.93 -11.72
N PRO A 82 -0.15 -2.17 -11.29
CA PRO A 82 0.49 -3.16 -12.15
C PRO A 82 -0.46 -3.82 -13.15
N THR A 83 -1.77 -3.84 -12.90
CA THR A 83 -2.73 -4.62 -13.70
C THR A 83 -3.69 -3.73 -14.49
N SER A 84 -4.13 -4.21 -15.66
CA SER A 84 -5.09 -3.45 -16.49
C SER A 84 -6.46 -3.34 -15.81
N GLU A 85 -6.84 -4.35 -15.03
CA GLU A 85 -8.09 -4.43 -14.30
C GLU A 85 -8.18 -3.33 -13.22
N GLU A 86 -7.09 -3.10 -12.48
CA GLU A 86 -6.98 -1.98 -11.54
C GLU A 86 -7.08 -0.63 -12.25
N ILE A 87 -6.30 -0.45 -13.31
CA ILE A 87 -6.25 0.79 -14.11
C ILE A 87 -7.64 1.15 -14.66
N GLU A 88 -8.36 0.18 -15.23
CA GLU A 88 -9.70 0.42 -15.77
C GLU A 88 -10.66 0.89 -14.69
N LYS A 89 -10.65 0.24 -13.53
CA LYS A 89 -11.52 0.60 -12.40
C LYS A 89 -11.24 1.99 -11.86
N VAL A 90 -9.97 2.32 -11.68
CA VAL A 90 -9.52 3.61 -11.16
C VAL A 90 -9.78 4.73 -12.17
N ASN A 91 -9.57 4.50 -13.46
CA ASN A 91 -9.87 5.48 -14.49
C ASN A 91 -11.39 5.77 -14.61
N LYS A 92 -12.25 4.78 -14.36
CA LYS A 92 -13.70 5.02 -14.27
C LYS A 92 -14.05 5.95 -13.10
N GLU A 93 -13.43 5.75 -11.94
CA GLU A 93 -13.60 6.62 -10.77
C GLU A 93 -13.13 8.05 -11.05
N ILE A 94 -11.96 8.22 -11.70
CA ILE A 94 -11.44 9.54 -12.07
C ILE A 94 -12.32 10.23 -13.10
N LYS A 95 -12.88 9.51 -14.08
CA LYS A 95 -13.80 10.13 -15.05
C LYS A 95 -15.13 10.53 -14.43
N PHE A 96 -15.62 9.76 -13.45
CA PHE A 96 -16.88 10.02 -12.77
C PHE A 96 -16.79 11.20 -11.80
N LYS A 97 -15.61 11.46 -11.23
CA LYS A 97 -15.36 12.54 -10.30
C LYS A 97 -14.60 13.65 -11.03
N GLU A 98 -15.08 14.88 -11.00
CA GLU A 98 -14.39 16.00 -11.65
C GLU A 98 -13.19 16.45 -10.79
N TYR A 99 -12.07 15.71 -10.87
CA TYR A 99 -10.81 16.07 -10.20
C TYR A 99 -10.33 17.42 -10.72
N LYS A 100 -9.98 18.33 -9.80
CA LYS A 100 -9.47 19.66 -10.12
C LYS A 100 -7.99 19.62 -10.44
N ASN A 101 -7.23 18.78 -9.74
CA ASN A 101 -5.81 18.60 -10.05
C ASN A 101 -5.65 17.72 -11.29
N LYS A 102 -4.54 17.92 -11.99
CA LYS A 102 -4.17 17.06 -13.13
C LYS A 102 -3.84 15.67 -12.62
N THR A 103 -4.76 14.72 -12.84
CA THR A 103 -4.64 13.36 -12.32
C THR A 103 -4.48 12.33 -13.44
N GLN A 104 -3.46 11.47 -13.36
CA GLN A 104 -3.21 10.40 -14.33
C GLN A 104 -2.76 9.10 -13.65
N ILE A 105 -3.22 7.96 -14.16
CA ILE A 105 -2.79 6.64 -13.68
C ILE A 105 -2.14 5.87 -14.82
N SER A 106 -0.96 5.31 -14.58
CA SER A 106 -0.20 4.52 -15.54
C SER A 106 -0.07 3.06 -15.12
N LYS A 107 -0.14 2.15 -16.10
CA LYS A 107 0.12 0.74 -15.86
C LYS A 107 1.62 0.49 -15.75
N ALA A 108 2.10 0.18 -14.56
CA ALA A 108 3.53 -0.07 -14.33
C ALA A 108 3.78 -0.85 -13.04
N PHE A 109 4.97 -1.44 -12.96
CA PHE A 109 5.51 -1.98 -11.72
C PHE A 109 6.35 -0.92 -11.00
N SER A 110 6.42 -0.99 -9.67
CA SER A 110 7.22 -0.04 -8.87
C SER A 110 8.71 -0.06 -9.21
N PHE A 111 9.22 -1.20 -9.66
CA PHE A 111 10.61 -1.42 -10.06
C PHE A 111 10.87 -1.11 -11.54
N LYS A 112 9.89 -0.54 -12.26
CA LYS A 112 10.02 -0.10 -13.65
C LYS A 112 8.99 0.98 -13.96
N LEU A 113 9.25 2.20 -13.48
CA LEU A 113 8.36 3.34 -13.58
C LEU A 113 8.47 4.03 -14.96
N PRO A 114 7.33 4.38 -15.60
CA PRO A 114 7.29 4.94 -16.95
C PRO A 114 7.47 6.46 -16.94
N PHE A 115 8.34 6.97 -16.06
CA PHE A 115 8.52 8.40 -15.84
C PHE A 115 9.96 8.82 -16.10
N CYS A 116 10.13 10.05 -16.54
CA CYS A 116 11.45 10.66 -16.69
C CYS A 116 12.12 10.88 -15.33
N ASP A 117 13.44 11.02 -15.36
CA ASP A 117 14.25 11.35 -14.21
C ASP A 117 13.87 12.72 -13.63
N ASN A 118 14.05 12.92 -12.33
CA ASN A 118 13.86 14.21 -11.65
C ASN A 118 12.49 14.88 -11.86
N LYS A 119 11.42 14.09 -11.90
CA LYS A 119 10.06 14.56 -12.12
C LYS A 119 9.29 14.93 -10.86
N PHE A 120 9.41 14.12 -9.80
CA PHE A 120 8.50 14.21 -8.65
C PHE A 120 9.08 14.99 -7.47
N ASP A 121 8.26 15.85 -6.87
CA ASP A 121 8.56 16.58 -5.63
C ASP A 121 8.28 15.70 -4.40
N LYS A 122 7.27 14.82 -4.52
CA LYS A 122 6.85 13.87 -3.48
C LYS A 122 6.62 12.49 -4.10
N VAL A 123 7.05 11.44 -3.40
CA VAL A 123 6.75 10.06 -3.77
C VAL A 123 6.22 9.32 -2.55
N VAL A 124 5.10 8.61 -2.73
CA VAL A 124 4.49 7.74 -1.72
C VAL A 124 4.54 6.31 -2.21
N ILE A 125 4.95 5.40 -1.32
CA ILE A 125 4.85 3.96 -1.53
C ILE A 125 4.42 3.32 -0.21
N ASN A 126 3.11 3.10 -0.06
CA ASN A 126 2.53 2.61 1.17
C ASN A 126 1.96 1.19 0.98
N GLY A 127 2.49 0.22 1.72
CA GLY A 127 2.00 -1.16 1.66
C GLY A 127 2.37 -1.95 0.39
N VAL A 128 3.29 -1.42 -0.44
CA VAL A 128 3.72 -2.07 -1.70
C VAL A 128 5.00 -2.88 -1.53
N LEU A 129 6.02 -2.36 -0.82
CA LEU A 129 7.31 -3.05 -0.72
C LEU A 129 7.20 -4.44 -0.09
N LEU A 130 6.23 -4.65 0.81
CA LEU A 130 5.97 -5.95 1.45
C LEU A 130 5.48 -7.02 0.46
N LEU A 131 5.05 -6.63 -0.75
CA LEU A 131 4.56 -7.51 -1.80
C LEU A 131 5.66 -7.95 -2.80
N LEU A 132 6.86 -7.40 -2.65
CA LEU A 132 7.96 -7.56 -3.61
C LEU A 132 9.00 -8.57 -3.11
N ASN A 133 9.80 -9.13 -4.02
CA ASN A 133 11.01 -9.84 -3.63
C ASN A 133 12.19 -8.86 -3.39
N LYS A 134 13.33 -9.37 -2.90
CA LYS A 134 14.49 -8.53 -2.53
C LYS A 134 15.04 -7.69 -3.69
N GLU A 135 15.13 -8.29 -4.87
CA GLU A 135 15.65 -7.63 -6.08
C GLU A 135 14.68 -6.54 -6.56
N GLU A 136 13.38 -6.83 -6.55
CA GLU A 136 12.33 -5.87 -6.88
C GLU A 136 12.31 -4.68 -5.91
N VAL A 137 12.59 -4.90 -4.61
CA VAL A 137 12.75 -3.80 -3.64
C VAL A 137 13.95 -2.92 -4.03
N ASP A 138 15.10 -3.51 -4.33
CA ASP A 138 16.29 -2.76 -4.74
C ASP A 138 16.06 -1.95 -6.03
N ASN A 139 15.43 -2.55 -7.03
CA ASN A 139 15.04 -1.86 -8.26
C ASN A 139 13.98 -0.77 -8.01
N THR A 140 13.04 -1.00 -7.09
CA THR A 140 12.05 0.02 -6.71
C THR A 140 12.71 1.22 -6.03
N LEU A 141 13.65 1.01 -5.12
CA LEU A 141 14.40 2.11 -4.47
C LEU A 141 15.22 2.91 -5.49
N ASN A 142 15.84 2.22 -6.46
CA ASN A 142 16.55 2.85 -7.56
C ASN A 142 15.61 3.72 -8.42
N GLU A 143 14.44 3.19 -8.80
CA GLU A 143 13.44 3.93 -9.58
C GLU A 143 12.92 5.15 -8.81
N ILE A 144 12.64 5.00 -7.50
CA ILE A 144 12.26 6.13 -6.64
C ILE A 144 13.32 7.22 -6.68
N SER A 145 14.61 6.88 -6.52
CA SER A 145 15.69 7.88 -6.61
C SER A 145 15.71 8.57 -7.97
N ARG A 146 15.65 7.76 -9.04
CA ARG A 146 15.72 8.24 -10.42
C ARG A 146 14.62 9.25 -10.73
N VAL A 147 13.36 8.89 -10.50
CA VAL A 147 12.20 9.73 -10.85
C VAL A 147 12.02 10.92 -9.91
N SER A 148 12.62 10.91 -8.73
CA SER A 148 12.49 11.99 -7.76
C SER A 148 13.46 13.13 -8.05
N LYS A 149 13.01 14.37 -7.85
CA LYS A 149 13.88 15.56 -7.84
C LYS A 149 14.85 15.49 -6.66
N ASN A 150 15.94 16.25 -6.74
CA ASN A 150 16.76 16.50 -5.55
C ASN A 150 15.91 17.20 -4.47
N ASN A 151 16.11 16.86 -3.19
CA ASN A 151 15.30 17.29 -2.04
C ASN A 151 13.82 16.86 -2.05
N ALA A 152 13.42 15.99 -2.98
CA ALA A 152 12.08 15.38 -2.95
C ALA A 152 11.85 14.62 -1.64
N THR A 153 10.59 14.57 -1.21
CA THR A 153 10.19 13.89 0.04
C THR A 153 9.58 12.55 -0.30
N ILE A 154 10.11 11.48 0.29
CA ILE A 154 9.67 10.11 0.01
C ILE A 154 9.02 9.55 1.27
N TYR A 155 7.79 9.06 1.15
CA TYR A 155 7.13 8.30 2.19
C TYR A 155 7.13 6.81 1.84
N ILE A 156 7.72 5.99 2.70
CA ILE A 156 7.67 4.53 2.59
C ILE A 156 6.94 3.98 3.80
N GLY A 157 5.77 3.39 3.58
CA GLY A 157 4.86 2.99 4.64
C GLY A 157 4.59 1.49 4.73
N GLU A 158 4.19 1.08 5.92
CA GLU A 158 3.77 -0.28 6.28
C GLU A 158 4.82 -1.36 6.02
N LEU A 159 6.10 -1.02 6.13
CA LEU A 159 7.17 -2.00 5.91
C LEU A 159 7.35 -2.87 7.16
N PRO A 160 7.14 -4.20 7.06
CA PRO A 160 7.35 -5.08 8.19
C PRO A 160 8.83 -5.20 8.55
N PHE A 161 9.15 -5.18 9.84
CA PHE A 161 10.51 -5.45 10.34
C PHE A 161 10.68 -6.87 10.89
N VAL A 162 9.60 -7.65 10.90
CA VAL A 162 9.57 -9.06 11.29
C VAL A 162 8.77 -9.87 10.28
N ASP A 163 9.01 -11.18 10.25
CA ASP A 163 8.17 -12.12 9.52
C ASP A 163 6.82 -12.28 10.24
N GLU A 164 5.79 -11.62 9.71
CA GLU A 164 4.43 -11.67 10.24
C GLU A 164 3.73 -13.04 10.04
N PHE A 165 4.37 -13.98 9.33
CA PHE A 165 3.84 -15.32 9.04
C PHE A 165 4.62 -16.46 9.71
N LYS A 166 5.76 -16.19 10.35
CA LYS A 166 6.62 -17.21 10.98
C LYS A 166 5.88 -18.23 11.84
N ASP A 167 4.94 -17.76 12.67
CA ASP A 167 4.20 -18.62 13.62
C ASP A 167 2.83 -19.10 13.08
N LYS A 168 2.49 -18.77 11.83
CA LYS A 168 1.19 -19.06 11.22
C LYS A 168 1.24 -20.34 10.38
N SER A 169 1.17 -21.49 11.05
CA SER A 169 1.28 -22.83 10.42
C SER A 169 0.04 -23.34 9.68
N TYR A 170 -0.95 -22.49 9.40
CA TYR A 170 -2.21 -22.92 8.78
C TYR A 170 -2.20 -22.92 7.23
N GLY A 171 -1.19 -22.31 6.60
CA GLY A 171 -1.05 -22.26 5.14
C GLY A 171 -2.33 -21.83 4.42
N ASN A 172 -2.76 -22.61 3.43
CA ASN A 172 -3.97 -22.37 2.64
C ASN A 172 -5.21 -23.15 3.12
N SER A 173 -5.20 -23.68 4.34
CA SER A 173 -6.33 -24.44 4.90
C SER A 173 -7.21 -23.54 5.78
N ILE A 174 -8.46 -23.37 5.35
CA ILE A 174 -9.50 -22.62 6.10
C ILE A 174 -9.74 -23.26 7.47
N ILE A 175 -9.78 -24.60 7.52
CA ILE A 175 -10.00 -25.35 8.75
C ILE A 175 -8.84 -25.10 9.72
N LYS A 176 -7.59 -25.21 9.26
CA LYS A 176 -6.42 -24.90 10.10
C LYS A 176 -6.41 -23.44 10.55
N TRP A 177 -6.83 -22.51 9.68
CA TRP A 177 -6.95 -21.08 10.02
C TRP A 177 -8.00 -20.84 11.11
N LEU A 178 -9.16 -21.49 11.02
CA LEU A 178 -10.21 -21.42 12.04
C LEU A 178 -9.71 -21.96 13.38
N PHE A 179 -9.09 -23.14 13.41
CA PHE A 179 -8.53 -23.72 14.64
C PHE A 179 -7.36 -22.92 15.20
N TYR A 180 -6.49 -22.36 14.36
CA TYR A 180 -5.48 -21.42 14.79
C TYR A 180 -6.11 -20.18 15.44
N GLY A 181 -7.16 -19.65 14.83
CA GLY A 181 -7.96 -18.56 15.37
C GLY A 181 -8.59 -18.89 16.71
N LEU A 182 -9.16 -20.08 16.85
CA LEU A 182 -9.72 -20.56 18.11
C LEU A 182 -8.64 -20.64 19.20
N LYS A 183 -7.48 -21.23 18.90
CA LYS A 183 -6.37 -21.41 19.84
C LYS A 183 -5.78 -20.08 20.31
N ASN A 184 -5.59 -19.11 19.41
CA ASN A 184 -4.84 -17.89 19.70
C ASN A 184 -5.73 -16.66 19.95
N ARG A 185 -6.99 -16.67 19.53
CA ARG A 185 -7.92 -15.52 19.61
C ARG A 185 -9.27 -15.86 20.23
N GLY A 186 -9.48 -17.12 20.63
CA GLY A 186 -10.65 -17.58 21.36
C GLY A 186 -11.90 -17.82 20.50
N PHE A 187 -12.97 -18.26 21.18
CA PHE A 187 -14.22 -18.71 20.55
C PHE A 187 -14.95 -17.61 19.78
N ARG A 188 -14.95 -16.37 20.26
CA ARG A 188 -15.61 -15.25 19.56
C ARG A 188 -15.03 -15.02 18.16
N TYR A 189 -13.70 -15.06 18.03
CA TYR A 189 -13.03 -14.96 16.73
C TYR A 189 -13.39 -16.14 15.83
N PHE A 190 -13.40 -17.36 16.38
CA PHE A 190 -13.75 -18.57 15.65
C PHE A 190 -15.16 -18.50 15.05
N PHE A 191 -16.18 -18.17 15.85
CA PHE A 191 -17.57 -18.10 15.36
C PHE A 191 -17.77 -16.98 14.34
N ASN A 192 -17.16 -15.81 14.53
CA ASN A 192 -17.20 -14.74 13.54
C ASN A 192 -16.55 -15.17 12.23
N SER A 193 -15.38 -15.81 12.30
CA SER A 193 -14.66 -16.32 11.14
C SER A 193 -15.44 -17.43 10.42
N LEU A 194 -16.07 -18.34 11.18
CA LEU A 194 -16.93 -19.39 10.65
C LEU A 194 -18.16 -18.80 9.95
N LYS A 195 -18.78 -17.78 10.54
CA LYS A 195 -19.88 -17.03 9.93
C LYS A 195 -19.45 -16.38 8.62
N THR A 196 -18.26 -15.77 8.56
CA THR A 196 -17.71 -15.20 7.32
C THR A 196 -17.51 -16.27 6.26
N VAL A 197 -16.95 -17.44 6.62
CA VAL A 197 -16.79 -18.57 5.69
C VAL A 197 -18.16 -19.02 5.17
N PHE A 198 -19.14 -19.22 6.05
CA PHE A 198 -20.49 -19.62 5.66
C PHE A 198 -21.16 -18.60 4.74
N ILE A 199 -21.14 -17.30 5.09
CA ILE A 199 -21.66 -16.23 4.24
C ILE A 199 -20.95 -16.23 2.89
N SER A 200 -19.63 -16.38 2.85
CA SER A 200 -18.89 -16.41 1.59
C SER A 200 -19.34 -17.59 0.71
N LEU A 201 -19.59 -18.78 1.27
CA LEU A 201 -20.05 -19.95 0.50
C LEU A 201 -21.40 -19.75 -0.19
N PHE A 202 -22.33 -19.04 0.46
CA PHE A 202 -23.70 -18.86 -0.02
C PHE A 202 -24.00 -17.48 -0.64
N SER A 203 -23.09 -16.52 -0.53
CA SER A 203 -23.22 -15.19 -1.12
C SER A 203 -22.36 -15.01 -2.36
N LYS A 204 -22.62 -13.94 -3.12
CA LYS A 204 -21.74 -13.50 -4.22
C LYS A 204 -20.44 -12.85 -3.71
N ASN A 205 -20.27 -12.66 -2.40
CA ASN A 205 -19.10 -12.01 -1.83
C ASN A 205 -17.92 -12.99 -1.84
N GLN A 206 -16.89 -12.64 -2.61
CA GLN A 206 -15.70 -13.47 -2.74
C GLN A 206 -14.78 -13.31 -1.52
N MET A 207 -14.45 -14.42 -0.87
CA MET A 207 -13.39 -14.45 0.14
C MET A 207 -12.07 -14.79 -0.55
N ILE A 208 -11.07 -13.92 -0.40
CA ILE A 208 -9.74 -14.13 -0.98
C ILE A 208 -8.81 -14.65 0.11
N LEU A 209 -8.26 -15.84 -0.09
CA LEU A 209 -7.13 -16.33 0.68
C LEU A 209 -5.86 -15.76 0.03
N GLY A 210 -5.41 -14.62 0.54
CA GLY A 210 -4.21 -13.93 0.07
C GLY A 210 -2.92 -14.68 0.38
N VAL A 211 -1.84 -14.28 -0.30
CA VAL A 211 -0.50 -14.86 -0.17
C VAL A 211 0.00 -14.75 1.29
N LYS A 212 0.81 -15.71 1.74
CA LYS A 212 1.26 -15.86 3.14
C LYS A 212 2.76 -15.65 3.30
N GLU A 213 3.30 -14.68 2.58
CA GLU A 213 4.69 -14.26 2.67
C GLU A 213 4.72 -12.74 2.51
N HIS A 214 5.59 -12.04 3.21
CA HIS A 214 5.86 -10.63 2.97
C HIS A 214 7.36 -10.43 2.88
N TYR A 215 7.80 -9.45 2.10
CA TYR A 215 9.13 -8.90 2.33
C TYR A 215 9.14 -8.15 3.66
N PHE A 216 10.18 -8.44 4.45
CA PHE A 216 10.45 -7.78 5.71
C PHE A 216 11.96 -7.54 5.83
N ILE A 217 12.31 -6.50 6.57
CA ILE A 217 13.70 -6.11 6.78
C ILE A 217 13.79 -5.30 8.07
N ASN A 218 14.80 -5.55 8.91
CA ASN A 218 14.97 -4.74 10.11
C ASN A 218 15.26 -3.27 9.75
N LYS A 219 14.96 -2.38 10.69
CA LYS A 219 14.98 -0.94 10.49
C LYS A 219 16.37 -0.45 10.05
N GLU A 220 17.42 -0.87 10.73
CA GLU A 220 18.81 -0.45 10.49
C GLU A 220 19.29 -0.86 9.09
N ASP A 221 19.02 -2.12 8.69
CA ASP A 221 19.38 -2.62 7.37
C ASP A 221 18.59 -1.93 6.26
N PHE A 222 17.31 -1.62 6.50
CA PHE A 222 16.51 -0.88 5.52
C PHE A 222 17.03 0.53 5.31
N ILE A 223 17.34 1.26 6.38
CA ILE A 223 17.93 2.61 6.30
C ILE A 223 19.26 2.57 5.54
N LYS A 224 20.12 1.59 5.85
CA LYS A 224 21.39 1.39 5.17
C LYS A 224 21.20 1.07 3.68
N LYS A 225 20.18 0.25 3.34
CA LYS A 225 19.83 -0.07 1.96
C LYS A 225 19.31 1.16 1.21
N ALA A 226 18.35 1.89 1.77
CA ALA A 226 17.78 3.11 1.19
C ALA A 226 18.84 4.17 0.89
N LYS A 227 19.81 4.34 1.80
CA LYS A 227 20.93 5.28 1.62
C LYS A 227 21.79 4.99 0.38
N LYS A 228 21.86 3.74 -0.09
CA LYS A 228 22.59 3.38 -1.34
C LYS A 228 21.93 4.00 -2.59
N TYR A 229 20.66 4.36 -2.49
CA TYR A 229 19.85 4.92 -3.56
C TYR A 229 19.48 6.38 -3.26
N ASP A 230 20.37 7.17 -2.64
CA ASP A 230 20.17 8.60 -2.34
C ASP A 230 19.03 8.95 -1.37
N LEU A 231 18.33 7.96 -0.78
CA LEU A 231 17.31 8.19 0.24
C LEU A 231 17.97 8.38 1.61
N VAL A 232 17.97 9.61 2.12
CA VAL A 232 18.48 9.96 3.45
C VAL A 232 17.32 10.09 4.42
N LEU A 233 17.37 9.29 5.49
CA LEU A 233 16.31 9.25 6.50
C LEU A 233 16.15 10.60 7.18
N LYS A 234 14.91 11.05 7.34
CA LYS A 234 14.53 12.18 8.20
C LYS A 234 13.76 11.70 9.42
N GLU A 235 12.77 10.84 9.22
CA GLU A 235 11.94 10.32 10.30
C GLU A 235 11.63 8.83 10.10
N CYS A 236 11.54 8.10 11.21
CA CYS A 236 11.08 6.73 11.26
C CYS A 236 10.22 6.55 12.51
N PHE A 237 9.04 5.98 12.34
CA PHE A 237 8.09 5.79 13.44
C PHE A 237 7.23 4.54 13.18
N PHE A 238 6.68 3.96 14.24
CA PHE A 238 5.76 2.84 14.09
C PHE A 238 4.54 3.28 13.28
N ASN A 239 4.12 2.43 12.35
CA ASN A 239 2.94 2.68 11.54
C ASN A 239 1.71 2.87 12.46
N LYS A 240 0.97 3.96 12.27
CA LYS A 240 -0.23 4.24 13.06
C LYS A 240 -1.48 3.67 12.39
N GLN A 241 -2.33 3.03 13.17
CA GLN A 241 -3.59 2.45 12.72
C GLN A 241 -4.72 2.84 13.67
N ILE A 242 -5.96 2.62 13.26
CA ILE A 242 -7.13 2.69 14.13
C ILE A 242 -7.76 1.31 14.32
N ASP A 243 -8.07 0.97 15.57
CA ASP A 243 -8.80 -0.24 15.91
C ASP A 243 -10.29 -0.12 15.51
N VAL A 244 -11.09 -1.14 15.85
CA VAL A 244 -12.54 -1.15 15.57
C VAL A 244 -13.33 -0.09 16.36
N ASN A 245 -12.75 0.42 17.44
CA ASN A 245 -13.31 1.47 18.30
C ASN A 245 -12.76 2.87 17.94
N LYS A 246 -11.99 2.98 16.85
CA LYS A 246 -11.30 4.19 16.39
C LYS A 246 -10.20 4.70 17.32
N ASN A 247 -9.70 3.88 18.25
CA ASN A 247 -8.52 4.23 19.04
C ASN A 247 -7.28 4.14 18.16
N ILE A 248 -6.40 5.13 18.27
CA ILE A 248 -5.11 5.12 17.57
C ILE A 248 -4.19 4.12 18.27
N ILE A 249 -3.64 3.20 17.49
CA ILE A 249 -2.68 2.18 17.94
C ILE A 249 -1.44 2.23 17.05
N ASN A 250 -0.28 1.94 17.64
CA ASN A 250 0.93 1.72 16.88
C ASN A 250 1.00 0.26 16.44
N SER A 251 1.42 0.03 15.20
CA SER A 251 1.74 -1.29 14.70
C SER A 251 2.87 -1.89 15.53
N SER A 252 2.73 -3.15 15.92
CA SER A 252 3.78 -3.90 16.62
C SER A 252 4.81 -4.50 15.67
N THR A 253 4.61 -4.42 14.35
CA THR A 253 5.41 -5.15 13.35
C THR A 253 5.87 -4.31 12.17
N ARG A 254 5.41 -3.06 12.03
CA ARG A 254 5.66 -2.23 10.84
C ARG A 254 6.11 -0.81 11.20
N TYR A 255 7.04 -0.31 10.39
CA TYR A 255 7.49 1.08 10.42
C TYR A 255 7.04 1.83 9.18
N ASP A 256 6.86 3.13 9.37
CA ASP A 256 6.76 4.13 8.32
C ASP A 256 8.04 4.99 8.34
N TYR A 257 8.45 5.46 7.17
CA TYR A 257 9.69 6.18 6.97
C TYR A 257 9.45 7.40 6.09
N ILE A 258 10.10 8.51 6.47
CA ILE A 258 10.19 9.72 5.66
C ILE A 258 11.66 9.91 5.29
N PHE A 259 11.93 9.94 3.99
CA PHE A 259 13.25 10.21 3.44
C PHE A 259 13.25 11.53 2.66
N LYS A 260 14.45 12.08 2.50
CA LYS A 260 14.76 13.07 1.46
C LYS A 260 15.70 12.48 0.44
N ILE A 261 15.55 12.90 -0.80
CA ILE A 261 16.52 12.61 -1.85
C ILE A 261 17.70 13.58 -1.76
N GLU A 262 18.89 13.03 -1.59
CA GLU A 262 20.15 13.77 -1.59
C GLU A 262 21.08 13.16 -2.64
N LYS A 263 20.90 13.56 -3.91
CA LYS A 263 21.70 13.03 -5.02
C LYS A 263 23.13 13.50 -4.87
N LYS A 264 24.09 12.57 -4.95
CA LYS A 264 25.51 12.95 -5.04
C LYS A 264 25.69 13.84 -6.26
N ARG A 265 26.21 15.06 -6.05
CA ARG A 265 26.67 15.90 -7.17
C ARG A 265 27.74 15.10 -7.91
N LEU A 266 27.49 14.81 -9.19
CA LEU A 266 28.57 14.45 -10.10
C LEU A 266 29.46 15.70 -10.15
N ILE A 267 30.64 15.61 -9.53
CA ILE A 267 31.72 16.59 -9.66
C ILE A 267 32.42 16.32 -10.99
#